data_AF-A0A927HZ57-F1
#
_entry.id   AF-A0A927HZ57-F1
#
_cell.length_a   1.000
_cell.length_b   1.000
_cell.length_c   1.000
_cell.angle_alpha   90.00
_cell.angle_beta   90.00
_cell.angle_gamma   90.00
#
_symmetry.space_group_name_H-M   'P 1'
#
loop_
_entity.id
_entity.type
_entity.pdbx_description
1 polymer ?
#
loop_
_entity_poly.entity_id
_entity_poly.type
_entity_poly.pdbx_seq_one_letter_code
_entity_poly.pdbx_strand_id
1 'polypeptide(L)'
;MIGDQIPHIYDEVPGGPELLRWFGRVPSFHDAEIISLDLRRSGKSFLRVHGWVGTEQVDENGYIVLDKDAVVTFTLEEIMDLQLDGFSHQNVIFGLKLQRATERGRSNYYALPQSPEDIEIELEPCFGLDGVIRAKRVSISFEPGVPDEPSMDRNGS
;
A
#
# COMPACT_ATOMS: atom_id res chain seq x y z
N MET A 1 -19.88 -4.61 -26.22
CA MET A 1 -18.93 -3.52 -26.01
C MET A 1 -18.05 -3.91 -24.84
N ILE A 2 -16.97 -4.63 -25.10
CA ILE A 2 -15.98 -4.96 -24.07
C ILE A 2 -15.12 -3.71 -24.01
N GLY A 3 -15.30 -2.89 -22.96
CA GLY A 3 -14.37 -1.80 -22.72
C GLY A 3 -13.01 -2.45 -22.47
N ASP A 4 -12.00 -2.06 -23.25
CA ASP A 4 -10.60 -2.34 -22.93
C ASP A 4 -10.36 -1.84 -21.50
N GLN A 5 -10.45 -2.74 -20.52
CA GLN A 5 -9.91 -2.45 -19.20
C GLN A 5 -8.41 -2.50 -19.39
N ILE A 6 -7.79 -1.32 -19.40
CA ILE A 6 -6.34 -1.20 -19.23
C ILE A 6 -5.99 -2.07 -18.01
N PRO A 7 -5.11 -3.08 -18.17
CA PRO A 7 -4.72 -3.96 -17.07
C PRO A 7 -4.29 -3.09 -15.89
N HIS A 8 -4.83 -3.36 -14.71
CA HIS A 8 -4.34 -2.65 -13.54
C HIS A 8 -2.96 -3.23 -13.22
N ILE A 9 -2.05 -2.42 -12.69
CA ILE A 9 -0.74 -2.94 -12.24
C ILE A 9 -0.88 -4.09 -11.23
N TYR A 10 -2.03 -4.23 -10.55
CA TYR A 10 -2.34 -5.36 -9.68
C TYR A 10 -2.46 -6.68 -10.45
N ASP A 11 -2.85 -6.66 -11.72
CA ASP A 11 -2.91 -7.85 -12.56
C ASP A 11 -1.51 -8.35 -12.99
N GLU A 12 -0.51 -7.47 -12.89
CA GLU A 12 0.86 -7.71 -13.36
C GLU A 12 1.84 -8.08 -12.23
N VAL A 13 1.55 -7.69 -10.99
CA VAL A 13 2.39 -8.01 -9.83
C VAL A 13 1.98 -9.35 -9.20
N PRO A 14 2.95 -10.22 -8.83
CA PRO A 14 2.64 -11.47 -8.13
C PRO A 14 1.81 -11.22 -6.86
N GLY A 15 0.71 -11.95 -6.68
CA GLY A 15 -0.20 -11.81 -5.54
C GLY A 15 -1.26 -10.71 -5.68
N GLY A 16 -1.15 -9.83 -6.68
CA GLY A 16 -2.12 -8.78 -6.93
C GLY A 16 -3.50 -9.31 -7.37
N PRO A 17 -3.61 -10.29 -8.29
CA PRO A 17 -4.90 -10.87 -8.64
C PRO A 17 -5.62 -11.53 -7.46
N GLU A 18 -4.88 -12.15 -6.54
CA GLU A 18 -5.40 -12.71 -5.29
C GLU A 18 -5.99 -11.61 -4.41
N LEU A 19 -5.28 -10.48 -4.28
CA LEU A 19 -5.74 -9.33 -3.51
C LEU A 19 -7.00 -8.69 -4.13
N LEU A 20 -7.04 -8.54 -5.46
CA LEU A 20 -8.21 -8.03 -6.17
C LEU A 20 -9.43 -8.95 -5.97
N ARG A 21 -9.24 -10.28 -5.99
CA ARG A 21 -10.32 -11.23 -5.71
C ARG A 21 -10.81 -11.12 -4.28
N TRP A 22 -9.91 -10.93 -3.30
CA TRP A 22 -10.29 -10.71 -1.91
C TRP A 22 -11.14 -9.46 -1.78
N PHE A 23 -10.62 -8.29 -2.17
CA PHE A 23 -11.34 -7.03 -2.03
C PHE A 23 -12.55 -6.91 -2.97
N GLY A 24 -12.56 -7.62 -4.09
CA GLY A 24 -13.61 -7.55 -5.13
C GLY A 24 -13.56 -6.27 -5.97
N ARG A 25 -12.54 -5.44 -5.77
CA ARG A 25 -12.27 -4.19 -6.48
C ARG A 25 -10.80 -3.82 -6.32
N VAL A 26 -10.35 -2.85 -7.09
CA VAL A 26 -9.07 -2.18 -6.85
C VAL A 26 -9.14 -1.47 -5.49
N PRO A 27 -8.26 -1.81 -4.53
CA PRO A 27 -8.25 -1.15 -3.22
C PRO A 27 -7.65 0.26 -3.35
N SER A 28 -8.34 1.27 -2.80
CA SER A 28 -7.77 2.61 -2.64
C SER A 28 -6.89 2.75 -1.41
N PHE A 29 -7.05 1.86 -0.41
CA PHE A 29 -6.46 1.97 0.91
C PHE A 29 -6.76 3.31 1.59
N HIS A 30 -7.98 3.82 1.38
CA HIS A 30 -8.43 5.04 2.07
C HIS A 30 -8.51 4.78 3.57
N ASP A 31 -7.94 5.69 4.37
CA ASP A 31 -7.80 5.59 5.83
C ASP A 31 -7.01 4.37 6.32
N ALA A 32 -6.23 3.73 5.45
CA ALA A 32 -5.44 2.57 5.85
C ALA A 32 -4.29 2.98 6.79
N GLU A 33 -3.94 2.09 7.72
CA GLU A 33 -2.83 2.30 8.65
C GLU A 33 -1.57 1.59 8.14
N ILE A 34 -0.44 2.29 8.09
CA ILE A 34 0.87 1.69 7.88
C ILE A 34 1.30 1.02 9.19
N ILE A 35 1.28 -0.31 9.19
CA ILE A 35 1.66 -1.14 10.35
C ILE A 35 3.18 -1.18 10.50
N SER A 36 3.91 -1.33 9.39
CA SER A 36 5.38 -1.27 9.41
C SER A 36 5.96 -0.93 8.05
N LEU A 37 7.14 -0.31 8.07
CA LEU A 37 8.01 -0.13 6.91
C LEU A 37 9.43 -0.61 7.26
N ASP A 38 9.81 -1.75 6.71
CA ASP A 38 11.12 -2.39 6.92
C ASP A 38 12.00 -2.20 5.68
N LEU A 39 12.91 -1.23 5.73
CA LEU A 39 13.87 -0.96 4.64
C LEU A 39 15.19 -1.70 4.89
N ARG A 40 15.53 -2.64 4.00
CA ARG A 40 16.75 -3.45 4.09
C ARG A 40 17.67 -3.17 2.91
N ARG A 41 18.95 -2.89 3.20
CA ARG A 41 19.99 -2.68 2.18
C ARG A 41 20.20 -3.90 1.28
N SER A 42 19.93 -5.11 1.79
CA SER A 42 20.06 -6.36 1.06
C SER A 42 18.87 -7.28 1.33
N GLY A 43 18.42 -7.99 0.31
CA GLY A 43 17.25 -8.86 0.39
C GLY A 43 15.96 -8.07 0.21
N LYS A 44 14.89 -8.57 0.84
CA LYS A 44 13.53 -8.03 0.73
C LYS A 44 13.28 -6.95 1.77
N SER A 45 12.68 -5.84 1.33
CA SER A 45 12.07 -4.83 2.19
C SER A 45 10.56 -5.05 2.22
N PHE A 46 9.88 -4.54 3.24
CA PHE A 46 8.45 -4.80 3.45
C PHE A 46 7.71 -3.52 3.82
N LEU A 47 6.58 -3.30 3.19
CA LEU A 47 5.57 -2.33 3.60
C LEU A 47 4.32 -3.11 3.98
N ARG A 48 3.87 -2.98 5.23
CA ARG A 48 2.65 -3.62 5.74
C ARG A 48 1.60 -2.56 6.01
N VAL A 49 0.41 -2.74 5.44
CA VAL A 49 -0.71 -1.81 5.54
C VAL A 49 -1.96 -2.59 5.95
N HIS A 50 -2.69 -2.11 6.96
CA HIS A 50 -4.02 -2.63 7.29
C HIS A 50 -5.07 -1.83 6.53
N GLY A 51 -5.85 -2.52 5.69
CA GLY A 51 -6.92 -1.91 4.92
C GLY A 51 -8.16 -2.80 4.86
N TRP A 52 -9.26 -2.21 4.40
CA TRP A 52 -10.59 -2.81 4.34
C TRP A 52 -11.36 -2.27 3.13
N VAL A 53 -12.55 -2.82 2.88
CA VAL A 53 -13.53 -2.27 1.94
C VAL A 53 -14.70 -1.74 2.76
N GLY A 54 -14.98 -0.43 2.64
CA GLY A 54 -16.20 0.15 3.17
C GLY A 54 -17.42 -0.41 2.43
N THR A 55 -18.47 -0.74 3.18
CA THR A 55 -19.77 -1.15 2.61
C THR A 55 -20.72 0.04 2.49
N GLU A 56 -21.88 -0.15 1.87
CA GLU A 56 -22.96 0.86 1.88
C GLU A 56 -23.79 0.82 3.18
N GLN A 57 -23.48 -0.11 4.10
CA GLN A 57 -24.21 -0.26 5.35
C GLN A 57 -23.61 0.64 6.42
N VAL A 58 -24.47 1.18 7.28
CA VAL A 58 -24.06 1.90 8.49
C VAL A 58 -24.49 1.11 9.71
N ASP A 59 -23.66 1.12 10.76
CA ASP A 59 -23.96 0.49 12.03
C ASP A 59 -24.94 1.33 12.87
N GLU A 60 -25.29 0.83 14.06
CA GLU A 60 -26.23 1.48 14.99
C GLU A 60 -25.76 2.87 15.47
N ASN A 61 -24.47 3.17 15.33
CA ASN A 61 -23.85 4.44 15.72
C ASN A 61 -23.64 5.39 14.52
N GLY A 62 -24.02 4.97 13.31
CA GLY A 62 -23.90 5.75 12.08
C GLY A 62 -22.54 5.64 11.39
N TYR A 63 -21.69 4.68 11.76
CA TYR A 63 -20.41 4.43 11.09
C TYR A 63 -20.57 3.44 9.94
N ILE A 64 -19.82 3.64 8.85
CA ILE A 64 -19.80 2.69 7.73
C ILE A 64 -19.28 1.33 8.24
N VAL A 65 -20.04 0.26 7.96
CA VAL A 65 -19.61 -1.10 8.26
C VAL A 65 -18.45 -1.44 7.33
N LEU A 66 -17.33 -1.82 7.93
CA LEU A 66 -16.12 -2.27 7.23
C LEU A 66 -16.23 -3.77 6.96
N ASP A 67 -15.81 -4.20 5.78
CA ASP A 67 -15.74 -5.60 5.39
C ASP A 67 -14.37 -5.90 4.77
N LYS A 68 -14.00 -7.19 4.77
CA LYS A 68 -12.78 -7.71 4.13
C LYS A 68 -11.48 -7.10 4.66
N ASP A 69 -11.40 -6.85 5.96
CA ASP A 69 -10.14 -6.48 6.62
C ASP A 69 -9.01 -7.42 6.21
N ALA A 70 -7.86 -6.83 5.88
CA ALA A 70 -6.64 -7.57 5.65
C ALA A 70 -5.41 -6.74 5.99
N VAL A 71 -4.38 -7.42 6.50
CA VAL A 71 -3.01 -6.88 6.52
C VAL A 71 -2.34 -7.23 5.20
N VAL A 72 -2.12 -6.23 4.37
CA VAL A 72 -1.49 -6.37 3.05
C VAL A 72 0.00 -6.09 3.19
N THR A 73 0.82 -7.03 2.74
CA THR A 73 2.28 -6.91 2.72
C THR A 73 2.76 -6.75 1.29
N PHE A 74 3.31 -5.57 1.00
CA PHE A 74 4.08 -5.30 -0.21
C PHE A 74 5.55 -5.66 0.03
N THR A 75 6.01 -6.71 -0.62
CA THR A 75 7.42 -7.09 -0.63
C THR A 75 8.13 -6.35 -1.76
N LEU A 76 9.16 -5.59 -1.39
CA LEU A 76 9.93 -4.71 -2.27
C LEU A 76 11.33 -5.28 -2.47
N GLU A 77 11.76 -5.40 -3.72
CA GLU A 77 13.12 -5.81 -4.07
C GLU A 77 13.78 -4.79 -4.99
N GLU A 78 15.09 -4.59 -4.78
CA GLU A 78 15.89 -3.64 -5.56
C GLU A 78 15.27 -2.23 -5.55
N ILE A 79 15.05 -1.72 -4.33
CA ILE A 79 14.62 -0.34 -4.12
C ILE A 79 15.67 0.60 -4.73
N MET A 80 15.21 1.48 -5.60
CA MET A 80 16.07 2.38 -6.38
C MET A 80 16.01 3.83 -5.93
N ASP A 81 14.87 4.22 -5.38
CA ASP A 81 14.57 5.60 -5.02
C ASP A 81 13.43 5.59 -4.01
N LEU A 82 13.53 6.46 -3.02
CA LEU A 82 12.48 6.70 -2.04
C LEU A 82 12.56 8.15 -1.58
N GLN A 83 11.40 8.74 -1.36
CA GLN A 83 11.24 10.04 -0.72
C GLN A 83 10.11 9.87 0.28
N LEU A 84 10.45 9.90 1.56
CA LEU A 84 9.51 9.72 2.65
C LEU A 84 9.52 10.97 3.51
N ASP A 85 8.36 11.36 4.00
CA ASP A 85 8.20 12.45 4.95
C ASP A 85 7.32 12.02 6.12
N GLY A 86 7.51 12.70 7.25
CA GLY A 86 6.79 12.41 8.48
C GLY A 86 7.12 11.04 9.08
N PHE A 87 6.65 10.85 10.31
CA PHE A 87 6.56 9.59 11.04
C PHE A 87 5.86 9.89 12.36
N SER A 88 4.86 9.10 12.74
CA SER A 88 4.09 9.36 13.96
C SER A 88 3.74 8.06 14.69
N HIS A 89 3.18 8.21 15.90
CA HIS A 89 2.63 7.11 16.70
C HIS A 89 1.46 6.41 15.99
N GLN A 90 0.87 7.07 15.01
CA GLN A 90 -0.11 6.56 14.08
C GLN A 90 0.26 7.05 12.66
N ASN A 91 0.17 6.17 11.66
CA ASN A 91 0.56 6.45 10.28
C ASN A 91 -0.59 6.09 9.33
N VAL A 92 -1.58 6.97 9.27
CA VAL A 92 -2.75 6.84 8.40
C VAL A 92 -2.45 7.49 7.05
N ILE A 93 -2.78 6.80 5.96
CA ILE A 93 -2.68 7.33 4.60
C ILE A 93 -4.06 7.70 4.05
N PHE A 94 -4.10 8.74 3.21
CA PHE A 94 -5.30 9.09 2.46
C PHE A 94 -5.62 8.02 1.41
N GLY A 95 -4.58 7.36 0.89
CA GLY A 95 -4.69 6.29 -0.08
C GLY A 95 -3.33 5.73 -0.43
N LEU A 96 -3.33 4.60 -1.13
CA LEU A 96 -2.15 3.98 -1.71
C LEU A 96 -2.35 3.80 -3.22
N LYS A 97 -1.43 4.36 -4.01
CA LYS A 97 -1.37 4.08 -5.45
C LYS A 97 -0.21 3.14 -5.73
N LEU A 98 -0.53 2.02 -6.36
CA LEU A 98 0.43 1.17 -7.04
C LEU A 98 0.39 1.54 -8.52
N GLN A 99 1.53 1.87 -9.12
CA GLN A 99 1.59 2.27 -10.52
C GLN A 99 2.97 2.04 -11.15
N ARG A 100 3.06 2.16 -12.48
CA ARG A 100 4.37 2.29 -13.14
C ARG A 100 5.01 3.63 -12.75
N ALA A 101 6.30 3.60 -12.49
CA ALA A 101 7.05 4.78 -12.09
C ALA A 101 7.01 5.84 -13.20
N THR A 102 6.64 7.06 -12.82
CA THR A 102 6.60 8.22 -13.72
C THR A 102 7.93 8.99 -13.71
N GLU A 103 8.12 9.95 -14.60
CA GLU A 103 9.30 10.81 -14.53
C GLU A 103 9.14 11.84 -13.40
N ARG A 104 9.95 11.74 -12.32
CA ARG A 104 9.94 12.71 -11.20
C ARG A 104 11.32 13.16 -10.71
N GLY A 105 12.38 12.81 -11.45
CA GLY A 105 13.75 12.84 -10.92
C GLY A 105 13.99 11.72 -9.91
N ARG A 106 15.24 11.51 -9.49
CA ARG A 106 15.61 10.52 -8.47
C ARG A 106 16.92 10.86 -7.79
N SER A 107 17.14 10.24 -6.63
CA SER A 107 18.41 10.26 -5.92
C SER A 107 19.57 9.64 -6.74
N ASN A 108 20.77 10.21 -6.62
CA ASN A 108 21.99 9.69 -7.26
C ASN A 108 22.70 8.59 -6.44
N TYR A 109 22.22 8.28 -5.23
CA TYR A 109 22.97 7.47 -4.26
C TYR A 109 22.85 5.95 -4.46
N TYR A 110 21.90 5.47 -5.29
CA TYR A 110 21.76 4.05 -5.65
C TYR A 110 21.10 3.84 -7.03
N ALA A 111 21.78 4.31 -8.07
CA ALA A 111 21.24 4.35 -9.42
C ALA A 111 21.24 2.98 -10.12
N LEU A 112 20.18 2.19 -9.93
CA LEU A 112 19.86 1.11 -10.88
C LEU A 112 19.46 1.71 -12.24
N PRO A 113 19.69 1.06 -13.39
CA PRO A 113 19.23 1.56 -14.68
C PRO A 113 17.72 1.79 -14.65
N GLN A 114 17.21 2.90 -15.18
CA GLN A 114 15.75 3.10 -15.24
C GLN A 114 15.10 2.09 -16.19
N SER A 115 13.86 1.71 -15.90
CA SER A 115 13.03 0.90 -16.78
C SER A 115 11.60 1.45 -16.79
N PRO A 116 10.89 1.42 -17.93
CA PRO A 116 9.45 1.66 -17.94
C PRO A 116 8.67 0.65 -17.08
N GLU A 117 9.30 -0.48 -16.74
CA GLU A 117 8.75 -1.51 -15.87
C GLU A 117 8.90 -1.20 -14.37
N ASP A 118 9.56 -0.11 -14.00
CA ASP A 118 9.76 0.24 -12.59
C ASP A 118 8.42 0.47 -11.91
N ILE A 119 8.27 -0.05 -10.69
CA ILE A 119 7.02 0.02 -9.93
C ILE A 119 7.19 1.07 -8.84
N GLU A 120 6.14 1.86 -8.65
CA GLU A 120 6.04 2.88 -7.63
C GLU A 120 4.86 2.59 -6.71
N ILE A 121 5.12 2.71 -5.41
CA ILE A 121 4.11 2.83 -4.38
C ILE A 121 4.12 4.28 -3.91
N GLU A 122 2.99 4.96 -4.04
CA GLU A 122 2.73 6.28 -3.48
C GLU A 122 1.78 6.12 -2.28
N LEU A 123 2.23 6.60 -1.12
CA LEU A 123 1.49 6.72 0.12
C LEU A 123 0.99 8.17 0.19
N GLU A 124 -0.30 8.37 -0.09
CA GLU A 124 -0.87 9.71 -0.13
C GLU A 124 -1.02 10.27 1.30
N PRO A 125 -0.61 11.52 1.55
CA PRO A 125 -0.51 12.06 2.90
C PRO A 125 -1.87 12.22 3.57
N CYS A 126 -1.96 11.77 4.83
CA CYS A 126 -3.07 12.08 5.73
C CYS A 126 -2.55 12.43 7.14
N PHE A 127 -1.92 11.48 7.83
CA PHE A 127 -1.31 11.71 9.15
C PHE A 127 -0.14 10.76 9.41
N GLY A 128 1.05 11.30 9.65
CA GLY A 128 2.25 10.51 9.93
C GLY A 128 3.10 10.28 8.69
N LEU A 129 3.51 9.05 8.44
CA LEU A 129 4.37 8.64 7.34
C LEU A 129 3.66 8.70 5.99
N ASP A 130 4.25 9.40 5.03
CA ASP A 130 3.81 9.44 3.63
C ASP A 130 5.00 9.45 2.65
N GLY A 131 4.68 9.48 1.36
CA GLY A 131 5.65 9.65 0.29
C GLY A 131 5.68 8.48 -0.66
N VAL A 132 6.86 8.16 -1.18
CA VAL A 132 6.99 7.34 -2.37
C VAL A 132 8.16 6.38 -2.30
N ILE A 133 7.95 5.15 -2.79
CA ILE A 133 8.96 4.11 -2.86
C ILE A 133 8.96 3.50 -4.27
N ARG A 134 10.13 3.45 -4.91
CA ARG A 134 10.33 2.80 -6.21
C ARG A 134 11.18 1.55 -6.10
N ALA A 135 10.73 0.49 -6.74
CA ALA A 135 11.38 -0.82 -6.75
C ALA A 135 11.35 -1.44 -8.14
N LYS A 136 12.31 -2.32 -8.43
CA LYS A 136 12.28 -3.13 -9.66
C LYS A 136 11.20 -4.20 -9.61
N ARG A 137 10.92 -4.73 -8.44
CA ARG A 137 9.90 -5.76 -8.23
C ARG A 137 9.11 -5.46 -6.97
N VAL A 138 7.81 -5.63 -7.11
CA VAL A 138 6.85 -5.64 -6.02
C VAL A 138 6.08 -6.95 -6.11
N SER A 139 5.89 -7.60 -4.98
CA SER A 139 4.95 -8.72 -4.85
C SER A 139 4.08 -8.50 -3.63
N ILE A 140 2.88 -9.06 -3.67
CA ILE A 140 1.82 -8.83 -2.71
C ILE A 140 1.50 -10.15 -2.01
N SER A 141 1.27 -10.07 -0.71
CA SER A 141 0.62 -11.11 0.08
C SER A 141 -0.30 -10.44 1.08
N PHE A 142 -1.28 -11.16 1.60
CA PHE A 142 -2.17 -10.61 2.61
C PHE A 142 -2.70 -11.69 3.54
N GLU A 143 -3.05 -11.26 4.75
CA GLU A 143 -3.67 -12.08 5.77
C GLU A 143 -5.02 -11.45 6.12
N PRO A 144 -6.14 -12.17 5.97
CA PRO A 144 -7.46 -11.68 6.39
C PRO A 144 -7.51 -11.36 7.88
N GLY A 145 -8.19 -10.28 8.22
CA GLY A 145 -8.41 -9.82 9.59
C GLY A 145 -7.64 -8.56 9.95
N VAL A 146 -7.68 -8.25 11.24
CA VAL A 146 -7.02 -7.10 11.85
C VAL A 146 -5.58 -7.45 12.24
N PRO A 147 -4.68 -6.45 12.37
CA PRO A 147 -3.33 -6.68 12.88
C PRO A 147 -3.31 -7.31 14.28
N ASP A 148 -2.30 -8.14 14.55
CA ASP A 148 -2.08 -8.78 15.85
C ASP A 148 -1.82 -7.77 16.98
N GLU A 149 -1.24 -6.62 16.64
CA GLU A 149 -1.07 -5.49 17.57
C GLU A 149 -2.16 -4.45 17.28
N PRO A 150 -2.98 -4.08 18.27
CA PRO A 150 -4.00 -3.06 18.07
C PRO A 150 -3.34 -1.75 17.67
N SER A 151 -3.99 -0.99 16.76
CA SER A 151 -3.66 0.43 16.60
C SER A 151 -3.66 1.08 17.99
N MET A 152 -2.61 1.86 18.28
CA MET A 152 -2.33 2.42 19.62
C MET A 152 -3.52 3.18 20.23
N ASP A 153 -4.53 3.53 19.43
CA ASP A 153 -5.65 4.38 19.81
C ASP A 153 -6.94 3.65 20.20
N ARG A 154 -6.97 2.31 20.28
CA ARG A 154 -8.18 1.64 20.82
C ARG A 154 -8.35 1.77 22.34
N ASN A 155 -7.43 2.43 23.06
CA ASN A 155 -7.55 2.72 24.50
C ASN A 155 -6.87 4.04 24.92
N GLY A 156 -7.65 5.13 25.01
CA GLY A 156 -7.36 6.36 25.79
C GLY A 156 -7.04 7.59 24.92
N SER A 157 -7.72 8.75 25.04
CA SER A 157 -8.50 9.35 26.14
C SER A 157 -9.66 10.19 25.61
#